data_AF-X1G295-F1
#
_entry.id   AF-X1G295-F1
#
_cell.length_a   1.000
_cell.length_b   1.000
_cell.length_c   1.000
_cell.angle_alpha   90.00
_cell.angle_beta   90.00
_cell.angle_gamma   90.00
#
_symmetry.space_group_name_H-M   'P 1'
#
loop_
_entity.id
_entity.type
_entity.pdbx_description
1 polymer ?
#
loop_
_entity_poly.entity_id
_entity_poly.type
_entity_poly.pdbx_seq_one_letter_code
_entity_poly.pdbx_strand_id
1 'polypeptide(L)'
;MSTSLDEQIKQLKRTIAEMDAQRAVLGDAAVDSALVPFIQKLAELEAQSELPMEKTPELPMRQRKLVTLLFMDVVGSTSMTQHLDPEDTLDIMDAALRQLAKPVDTHGGHVTRFMGDGFKAVFGDPVAREDDPEQAIRAGLELIEIADSLAQELEKEWEIDGFQIRIGVNTGLVALGGLTEAEDTVMGLPVNLAARIESAAPPGSLLISHNTYRHVR
;
A
#
# COMPACT_ATOMS: atom_id res chain seq x y z
N MET A 1 -12.62 5.35 -49.50
CA MET A 1 -11.44 4.79 -48.81
C MET A 1 -11.14 5.72 -47.65
N SER A 2 -11.52 5.35 -46.43
CA SER A 2 -11.37 6.20 -45.25
C SER A 2 -9.94 6.09 -44.74
N THR A 3 -9.17 7.17 -44.76
CA THR A 3 -7.83 7.26 -44.17
C THR A 3 -7.93 7.00 -42.67
N SER A 4 -7.04 6.15 -42.11
CA SER A 4 -7.08 5.80 -40.69
C SER A 4 -6.87 7.05 -39.82
N LEU A 5 -7.53 7.10 -38.66
CA LEU A 5 -7.47 8.24 -37.74
C LEU A 5 -6.02 8.57 -37.34
N ASP A 6 -5.18 7.55 -37.14
CA ASP A 6 -3.76 7.69 -36.81
C ASP A 6 -2.95 8.31 -37.96
N GLU A 7 -3.29 8.00 -39.20
CA GLU A 7 -2.64 8.59 -40.38
C GLU A 7 -3.02 10.08 -40.51
N GLN A 8 -4.25 10.44 -40.16
CA GLN A 8 -4.70 11.83 -40.14
C GLN A 8 -3.96 12.65 -39.07
N ILE A 9 -3.82 12.09 -37.86
CA ILE A 9 -3.05 12.69 -36.75
C ILE A 9 -1.57 12.88 -37.16
N LYS A 10 -0.95 11.85 -37.74
CA LYS A 10 0.45 11.89 -38.17
C LYS A 10 0.68 12.92 -39.26
N GLN A 11 -0.23 13.01 -40.23
CA GLN A 11 -0.15 14.01 -41.28
C GLN A 11 -0.29 15.44 -40.72
N LEU A 12 -1.21 15.64 -39.77
CA LEU A 12 -1.44 16.94 -39.15
C LEU A 12 -0.25 17.42 -38.32
N LYS A 13 0.37 16.53 -37.53
CA LYS A 13 1.60 16.81 -36.77
C LYS A 13 2.74 17.25 -37.69
N ARG A 14 2.88 16.60 -38.85
CA ARG A 14 3.91 16.94 -39.83
C ARG A 14 3.68 18.32 -40.43
N THR A 15 2.45 18.65 -40.82
CA THR A 15 2.11 19.98 -41.35
C THR A 15 2.37 21.09 -40.31
N ILE A 16 2.02 20.86 -39.04
CA ILE A 16 2.31 21.81 -37.95
C ILE A 16 3.81 22.05 -37.83
N ALA A 17 4.63 20.99 -37.80
CA ALA A 17 6.08 21.11 -37.71
C ALA A 17 6.71 21.82 -38.92
N GLU A 18 6.17 21.58 -40.13
CA GLU A 18 6.61 22.26 -41.34
C GLU A 18 6.25 23.75 -41.33
N MET A 19 5.09 24.13 -40.79
CA MET A 19 4.69 25.53 -40.60
C MET A 19 5.48 26.23 -39.49
N ASP A 20 5.78 25.51 -38.40
CA ASP A 20 6.59 26.01 -37.28
C ASP A 20 8.04 26.29 -37.71
N ALA A 21 8.58 25.46 -38.61
CA ALA A 21 9.89 25.68 -39.22
C ALA A 21 9.96 26.97 -40.09
N GLN A 22 8.81 27.51 -40.51
CA GLN A 22 8.74 28.77 -41.27
C GLN A 22 8.65 30.02 -40.38
N ARG A 23 8.74 29.90 -39.04
CA ARG A 23 8.76 31.04 -38.09
C ARG A 23 9.78 32.12 -38.46
N ALA A 24 10.97 31.72 -38.90
CA ALA A 24 12.03 32.66 -39.28
C ALA A 24 11.68 33.51 -40.52
N VAL A 25 10.72 33.07 -41.34
CA VAL A 25 10.30 33.74 -42.59
C VAL A 25 8.99 34.49 -42.42
N LEU A 26 8.03 33.91 -41.70
CA LEU A 26 6.67 34.45 -41.54
C LEU A 26 6.48 35.27 -40.26
N GLY A 27 7.39 35.12 -39.28
CA GLY A 27 7.33 35.76 -37.98
C GLY A 27 6.43 35.02 -36.99
N ASP A 28 6.84 35.04 -35.71
CA ASP A 28 6.21 34.22 -34.65
C ASP A 28 4.70 34.48 -34.50
N ALA A 29 4.27 35.74 -34.48
CA ALA A 29 2.86 36.09 -34.28
C ALA A 29 1.95 35.61 -35.43
N ALA A 30 2.46 35.59 -36.67
CA ALA A 30 1.72 35.11 -37.82
C ALA A 30 1.62 33.57 -37.83
N VAL A 31 2.70 32.89 -37.44
CA VAL A 31 2.72 31.43 -37.33
C VAL A 31 1.84 30.96 -36.19
N ASP A 32 1.90 31.59 -35.01
CA ASP A 32 1.07 31.23 -33.87
C ASP A 32 -0.42 31.36 -34.21
N SER A 33 -0.84 32.47 -34.85
CA SER A 33 -2.22 32.64 -35.29
C SER A 33 -2.66 31.62 -36.35
N ALA A 34 -1.75 31.20 -37.23
CA ALA A 34 -2.05 30.23 -38.29
C ALA A 34 -2.11 28.78 -37.77
N LEU A 35 -1.35 28.46 -36.72
CA LEU A 35 -1.27 27.11 -36.14
C LEU A 35 -2.43 26.77 -35.19
N VAL A 36 -3.05 27.77 -34.55
CA VAL A 36 -4.19 27.57 -33.62
C VAL A 36 -5.25 26.59 -34.14
N PRO A 37 -5.83 26.74 -35.34
CA PRO A 37 -6.86 25.82 -35.82
C PRO A 37 -6.34 24.39 -36.07
N PHE A 38 -5.06 24.23 -36.44
CA PHE A 38 -4.46 22.92 -36.65
C PHE A 38 -4.17 22.20 -35.33
N ILE A 39 -3.72 22.94 -34.31
CA ILE A 39 -3.51 22.40 -32.95
C ILE A 39 -4.85 21.99 -32.33
N GLN A 40 -5.90 22.79 -32.48
CA GLN A 40 -7.25 22.43 -32.04
C GLN A 40 -7.76 21.18 -32.75
N LYS A 41 -7.57 21.11 -34.08
CA LYS A 41 -8.00 19.94 -34.83
C LYS A 41 -7.22 18.67 -34.46
N LEU A 42 -5.93 18.83 -34.15
CA LEU A 42 -5.11 17.74 -33.64
C LEU A 42 -5.62 17.24 -32.30
N ALA A 43 -5.92 18.15 -31.36
CA ALA A 43 -6.48 17.80 -30.06
C ALA A 43 -7.86 17.11 -30.17
N GLU A 44 -8.72 17.56 -31.10
CA GLU A 44 -10.00 16.90 -31.38
C GLU A 44 -9.82 15.48 -31.92
N LEU A 45 -8.88 15.29 -32.86
CA LEU A 45 -8.63 13.99 -33.46
C LEU A 45 -7.91 13.04 -32.50
N GLU A 46 -6.99 13.55 -31.68
CA GLU A 46 -6.37 12.82 -30.58
C GLU A 46 -7.44 12.39 -29.57
N ALA A 47 -8.33 13.29 -29.14
CA ALA A 47 -9.47 12.97 -28.27
C ALA A 47 -10.49 11.99 -28.90
N GLN A 48 -10.57 11.92 -30.23
CA GLN A 48 -11.39 10.94 -30.94
C GLN A 48 -10.69 9.60 -31.14
N SER A 49 -9.35 9.58 -31.15
CA SER A 49 -8.54 8.35 -31.12
C SER A 49 -8.46 7.78 -29.71
N GLU A 50 -8.53 8.67 -28.72
CA GLU A 50 -8.66 8.38 -27.31
C GLU A 50 -10.13 8.14 -26.97
N LEU A 51 -10.63 6.94 -27.26
CA LEU A 51 -11.53 6.28 -26.29
C LEU A 51 -10.89 6.48 -24.91
N PRO A 52 -11.64 6.93 -23.88
CA PRO A 52 -11.10 7.57 -22.70
C PRO A 52 -9.84 6.86 -22.22
N MET A 53 -8.73 7.61 -22.24
CA MET A 53 -7.46 7.16 -21.71
C MET A 53 -7.67 6.56 -20.31
N GLU A 54 -7.63 5.24 -20.19
CA GLU A 54 -6.77 4.71 -19.17
C GLU A 54 -5.39 5.22 -19.56
N LYS A 55 -4.85 6.18 -18.79
CA LYS A 55 -3.40 6.22 -18.58
C LYS A 55 -3.00 4.75 -18.56
N THR A 56 -2.16 4.29 -19.49
CA THR A 56 -1.50 3.02 -19.27
C THR A 56 -1.03 3.14 -17.84
N PRO A 57 -1.51 2.32 -16.87
CA PRO A 57 -0.85 2.32 -15.59
C PRO A 57 0.58 2.05 -16.02
N GLU A 58 1.53 2.95 -15.73
CA GLU A 58 2.89 2.49 -15.59
C GLU A 58 2.73 1.25 -14.74
N LEU A 59 2.85 0.06 -15.34
CA LEU A 59 2.65 -1.22 -14.65
C LEU A 59 3.38 -1.02 -13.35
N PRO A 60 2.70 -0.93 -12.18
CA PRO A 60 3.26 -0.29 -11.00
C PRO A 60 4.65 -0.82 -10.85
N MET A 61 5.63 0.05 -11.14
CA MET A 61 6.95 -0.38 -11.57
C MET A 61 7.40 -1.39 -10.53
N ARG A 62 7.58 -2.66 -10.90
CA ARG A 62 7.73 -3.73 -9.91
C ARG A 62 9.00 -3.47 -9.11
N GLN A 63 8.86 -2.73 -8.01
CA GLN A 63 9.98 -2.21 -7.25
C GLN A 63 10.36 -3.28 -6.25
N ARG A 64 11.61 -3.75 -6.34
CA ARG A 64 12.19 -4.55 -5.28
C ARG A 64 12.61 -3.60 -4.18
N LYS A 65 11.90 -3.64 -3.07
CA LYS A 65 12.16 -2.78 -1.92
C LYS A 65 12.50 -3.62 -0.72
N LEU A 66 13.48 -3.18 0.07
CA LEU A 66 13.71 -3.74 1.39
C LEU A 66 12.71 -3.10 2.34
N VAL A 67 11.85 -3.93 2.94
CA VAL A 67 10.85 -3.48 3.90
C VAL A 67 10.92 -4.33 5.16
N THR A 68 10.38 -3.82 6.25
CA THR A 68 10.10 -4.62 7.44
C THR A 68 8.59 -4.84 7.55
N LEU A 69 8.20 -6.10 7.64
CA LEU A 69 6.80 -6.51 7.80
C LEU A 69 6.55 -6.89 9.24
N LEU A 70 5.41 -6.42 9.76
CA LEU A 70 4.87 -6.79 11.05
C LEU A 70 3.51 -7.44 10.84
N PHE A 71 3.34 -8.62 11.40
CA PHE A 71 2.05 -9.30 11.52
C PHE A 71 1.66 -9.35 12.97
N MET A 72 0.42 -9.00 13.26
CA MET A 72 -0.19 -9.16 14.57
C MET A 72 -1.45 -9.97 14.42
N ASP A 73 -1.69 -10.87 15.37
CA ASP A 73 -2.90 -11.68 15.48
C ASP A 73 -3.36 -11.78 16.93
N VAL A 74 -4.67 -11.88 17.14
CA VAL A 74 -5.25 -12.10 18.48
C VAL A 74 -5.30 -13.60 18.77
N VAL A 75 -4.74 -13.97 19.92
CA VAL A 75 -4.63 -15.38 20.32
C VAL A 75 -6.00 -15.94 20.66
N GLY A 76 -6.44 -16.96 19.90
CA GLY A 76 -7.65 -17.72 20.24
C GLY A 76 -8.95 -16.92 20.15
N SER A 77 -8.97 -15.84 19.35
CA SER A 77 -10.12 -14.94 19.16
C SER A 77 -11.46 -15.67 19.02
N THR A 78 -11.51 -16.71 18.17
CA THR A 78 -12.73 -17.48 17.90
C THR A 78 -13.27 -18.17 19.16
N SER A 79 -12.39 -18.71 20.01
CA SER A 79 -12.81 -19.35 21.27
C SER A 79 -13.16 -18.32 22.34
N MET A 80 -12.50 -17.16 22.31
CA MET A 80 -12.71 -16.07 23.24
C MET A 80 -14.09 -15.42 23.06
N THR A 81 -14.54 -15.28 21.81
CA THR A 81 -15.79 -14.57 21.48
C THR A 81 -16.97 -15.50 21.19
N GLN A 82 -16.81 -16.82 21.34
CA GLN A 82 -17.84 -17.81 20.97
C GLN A 82 -19.19 -17.65 21.70
N HIS A 83 -19.19 -17.00 22.88
CA HIS A 83 -20.38 -16.79 23.70
C HIS A 83 -21.06 -15.44 23.45
N LEU A 84 -20.44 -14.57 22.65
CA LEU A 84 -20.95 -13.25 22.30
C LEU A 84 -21.78 -13.32 21.03
N ASP A 85 -22.67 -12.34 20.88
CA ASP A 85 -23.37 -12.15 19.61
C ASP A 85 -22.35 -11.76 18.50
N PRO A 86 -22.54 -12.21 17.25
CA PRO A 86 -21.61 -11.92 16.16
C PRO A 86 -21.45 -10.44 15.85
N GLU A 87 -22.51 -9.64 16.03
CA GLU A 87 -22.48 -8.19 15.83
C GLU A 87 -21.60 -7.52 16.90
N ASP A 88 -21.80 -7.86 18.18
CA ASP A 88 -20.97 -7.36 19.28
C ASP A 88 -19.50 -7.77 19.12
N THR A 89 -19.26 -9.03 18.72
CA THR A 89 -17.91 -9.53 18.44
C THR A 89 -17.19 -8.68 17.39
N LEU A 90 -17.88 -8.34 16.30
CA LEU A 90 -17.31 -7.52 15.24
C LEU A 90 -16.98 -6.11 15.74
N ASP A 91 -17.90 -5.47 16.46
CA ASP A 91 -17.71 -4.10 16.95
C ASP A 91 -16.58 -4.01 17.99
N ILE A 92 -16.51 -4.96 18.93
CA ILE A 92 -15.47 -5.03 19.95
C ILE A 92 -14.10 -5.27 19.30
N MET A 93 -14.00 -6.23 18.38
CA MET A 93 -12.74 -6.55 17.71
C MET A 93 -12.27 -5.42 16.79
N ASP A 94 -13.18 -4.77 16.04
CA ASP A 94 -12.82 -3.60 15.22
C ASP A 94 -12.29 -2.45 16.08
N ALA A 95 -12.93 -2.17 17.23
CA ALA A 95 -12.47 -1.15 18.16
C ALA A 95 -11.08 -1.49 18.73
N ALA A 96 -10.86 -2.72 19.17
CA ALA A 96 -9.57 -3.19 19.69
C ALA A 96 -8.47 -3.11 18.63
N LEU A 97 -8.73 -3.62 17.42
CA LEU A 97 -7.76 -3.60 16.30
C LEU A 97 -7.40 -2.18 15.89
N ARG A 98 -8.36 -1.23 15.88
CA ARG A 98 -8.08 0.19 15.62
C ARG A 98 -7.18 0.81 16.69
N GLN A 99 -7.32 0.43 17.95
CA GLN A 99 -6.44 0.93 19.00
C GLN A 99 -5.04 0.33 18.88
N LEU A 100 -4.94 -0.98 18.61
CA LEU A 100 -3.69 -1.69 18.38
C LEU A 100 -2.94 -1.25 17.11
N ALA A 101 -3.63 -0.67 16.13
CA ALA A 101 -2.99 -0.13 14.93
C ALA A 101 -2.24 1.19 15.17
N LYS A 102 -2.61 1.98 16.18
CA LYS A 102 -2.06 3.34 16.40
C LYS A 102 -0.53 3.40 16.59
N PRO A 103 0.12 2.47 17.32
CA PRO A 103 1.58 2.52 17.45
C PRO A 103 2.29 2.30 16.12
N VAL A 104 1.70 1.56 15.18
CA VAL A 104 2.31 1.35 13.85
C VAL A 104 2.54 2.69 13.16
N ASP A 105 1.50 3.53 13.10
CA ASP A 105 1.58 4.85 12.48
C ASP A 105 2.53 5.77 13.26
N THR A 106 2.50 5.70 14.59
CA THR A 106 3.36 6.49 15.50
C THR A 106 4.85 6.19 15.28
N HIS A 107 5.18 4.93 14.97
CA HIS A 107 6.54 4.49 14.66
C HIS A 107 6.92 4.66 13.18
N GLY A 108 6.01 5.17 12.35
CA GLY A 108 6.23 5.46 10.92
C GLY A 108 6.12 4.23 10.02
N GLY A 109 5.43 3.19 10.47
CA GLY A 109 4.88 2.17 9.59
C GLY A 109 3.49 2.56 9.11
N HIS A 110 2.86 1.70 8.32
CA HIS A 110 1.44 1.82 8.01
C HIS A 110 0.77 0.44 7.96
N VAL A 111 -0.49 0.36 8.39
CA VAL A 111 -1.29 -0.85 8.28
C VAL A 111 -1.78 -0.99 6.84
N THR A 112 -1.26 -1.99 6.14
CA THR A 112 -1.65 -2.29 4.75
C THR A 112 -2.99 -3.00 4.67
N ARG A 113 -3.31 -3.87 5.63
CA ARG A 113 -4.52 -4.70 5.58
C ARG A 113 -4.88 -5.26 6.95
N PHE A 114 -6.16 -5.16 7.29
CA PHE A 114 -6.78 -5.92 8.38
C PHE A 114 -7.21 -7.30 7.88
N MET A 115 -7.00 -8.32 8.69
CA MET A 115 -7.17 -9.74 8.36
C MET A 115 -7.91 -10.45 9.48
N GLY A 116 -9.23 -10.30 9.54
CA GLY A 116 -10.04 -10.90 10.60
C GLY A 116 -9.73 -10.27 11.96
N ASP A 117 -9.04 -11.04 12.80
CA ASP A 117 -8.62 -10.75 14.17
C ASP A 117 -7.17 -10.23 14.27
N GLY A 118 -6.54 -9.96 13.13
CA GLY A 118 -5.18 -9.44 13.07
C GLY A 118 -4.99 -8.40 11.97
N PHE A 119 -3.75 -7.94 11.81
CA PHE A 119 -3.39 -7.06 10.71
C PHE A 119 -1.96 -7.26 10.23
N LYS A 120 -1.72 -6.77 9.00
CA LYS A 120 -0.40 -6.66 8.38
C LYS A 120 0.01 -5.19 8.27
N ALA A 121 1.16 -4.87 8.82
CA ALA A 121 1.80 -3.58 8.70
C ALA A 121 3.14 -3.67 7.95
N VAL A 122 3.53 -2.57 7.32
CA VAL A 122 4.81 -2.44 6.63
C VAL A 122 5.52 -1.17 7.08
N PHE A 123 6.83 -1.29 7.22
CA PHE A 123 7.76 -0.21 7.49
C PHE A 123 8.73 -0.13 6.32
N GLY A 124 9.05 1.10 5.93
CA GLY A 124 9.87 1.39 4.77
C GLY A 124 9.10 1.56 3.47
N ASP A 125 7.80 1.76 3.55
CA ASP A 125 6.93 2.12 2.43
C ASP A 125 5.96 3.25 2.80
N PRO A 126 5.79 4.31 1.99
CA PRO A 126 6.37 4.58 0.66
C PRO A 126 7.85 5.02 0.68
N VAL A 127 8.41 5.36 1.85
CA VAL A 127 9.82 5.79 1.98
C VAL A 127 10.55 4.84 2.94
N ALA A 128 11.70 4.31 2.51
CA ALA A 128 12.55 3.45 3.32
C ALA A 128 13.49 4.26 4.22
N ARG A 129 13.65 3.81 5.47
CA ARG A 129 14.55 4.37 6.48
C ARG A 129 15.43 3.27 7.05
N GLU A 130 16.60 3.66 7.55
CA GLU A 130 17.57 2.70 8.11
C GLU A 130 17.07 2.08 9.42
N ASP A 131 16.27 2.82 10.18
CA ASP A 131 15.72 2.43 11.48
C ASP A 131 14.36 1.70 11.39
N ASP A 132 13.81 1.47 10.19
CA ASP A 132 12.53 0.77 10.03
C ASP A 132 12.45 -0.60 10.73
N PRO A 133 13.49 -1.46 10.73
CA PRO A 133 13.50 -2.69 11.51
C PRO A 133 13.39 -2.45 13.02
N GLU A 134 14.06 -1.42 13.55
CA GLU A 134 14.02 -1.06 14.96
C GLU A 134 12.66 -0.47 15.34
N GLN A 135 12.13 0.41 14.51
CA GLN A 135 10.83 1.04 14.69
C GLN A 135 9.69 0.01 14.65
N ALA A 136 9.78 -1.00 13.78
CA ALA A 136 8.81 -2.10 13.76
C ALA A 136 8.83 -2.91 15.06
N ILE A 137 10.01 -3.17 15.64
CA ILE A 137 10.13 -3.87 16.93
C ILE A 137 9.54 -3.03 18.04
N ARG A 138 9.87 -1.73 18.10
CA ARG A 138 9.35 -0.82 19.12
C ARG A 138 7.82 -0.71 19.05
N ALA A 139 7.26 -0.56 17.86
CA ALA A 139 5.82 -0.59 17.65
C ALA A 139 5.21 -1.89 18.17
N GLY A 140 5.81 -3.04 17.83
CA GLY A 140 5.30 -4.33 18.28
C GLY A 140 5.38 -4.55 19.79
N LEU A 141 6.38 -3.97 20.48
CA LEU A 141 6.43 -4.00 21.94
C LEU A 141 5.34 -3.12 22.57
N GLU A 142 5.11 -1.93 22.03
CA GLU A 142 4.02 -1.04 22.49
C GLU A 142 2.64 -1.68 22.25
N LEU A 143 2.46 -2.41 21.14
CA LEU A 143 1.25 -3.20 20.87
C LEU A 143 0.95 -4.20 22.00
N ILE A 144 1.98 -4.87 22.54
CA ILE A 144 1.81 -5.84 23.64
C ILE A 144 1.35 -5.11 24.91
N GLU A 145 1.94 -3.95 25.24
CA GLU A 145 1.55 -3.15 26.39
C GLU A 145 0.09 -2.64 26.29
N ILE A 146 -0.33 -2.25 25.08
CA ILE A 146 -1.73 -1.86 24.81
C ILE A 146 -2.66 -3.07 24.93
N ALA A 147 -2.27 -4.24 24.42
CA ALA A 147 -3.06 -5.45 24.53
C ALA A 147 -3.28 -5.88 25.99
N ASP A 148 -2.26 -5.75 26.84
CA ASP A 148 -2.38 -6.03 28.27
C ASP A 148 -3.34 -5.06 28.99
N SER A 149 -3.43 -3.82 28.52
CA SER A 149 -4.39 -2.83 29.03
C SER A 149 -5.81 -3.15 28.55
N LEU A 150 -5.97 -3.46 27.26
CA LEU A 150 -7.23 -3.87 26.65
C LEU A 150 -7.79 -5.13 27.31
N ALA A 151 -6.95 -6.10 27.66
CA ALA A 151 -7.37 -7.32 28.32
C ALA A 151 -8.17 -7.03 29.61
N GLN A 152 -7.73 -6.04 30.40
CA GLN A 152 -8.42 -5.66 31.64
C GLN A 152 -9.74 -4.93 31.41
N GLU A 153 -9.88 -4.22 30.28
CA GLU A 153 -11.12 -3.54 29.90
C GLU A 153 -12.14 -4.55 29.39
N LEU A 154 -11.71 -5.44 28.50
CA LEU A 154 -12.52 -6.49 27.90
C LEU A 154 -13.03 -7.51 28.92
N GLU A 155 -12.20 -7.87 29.91
CA GLU A 155 -12.63 -8.75 31.01
C GLU A 155 -13.75 -8.10 31.84
N LYS A 156 -13.65 -6.80 32.13
CA LYS A 156 -14.61 -6.09 32.99
C LYS A 156 -15.94 -5.79 32.30
N GLU A 157 -15.90 -5.45 31.02
CA GLU A 157 -17.08 -4.97 30.29
C GLU A 157 -17.81 -6.10 29.54
N TRP A 158 -17.07 -7.12 29.10
CA TRP A 158 -17.58 -8.13 28.16
C TRP A 158 -17.32 -9.57 28.60
N GLU A 159 -16.76 -9.79 29.80
CA GLU A 159 -16.38 -11.11 30.33
C GLU A 159 -15.42 -11.88 29.40
N ILE A 160 -14.64 -11.14 28.62
CA ILE A 160 -13.62 -11.66 27.71
C ILE A 160 -12.31 -11.80 28.49
N ASP A 161 -12.01 -13.01 28.95
CA ASP A 161 -10.74 -13.32 29.63
C ASP A 161 -9.67 -13.79 28.62
N GLY A 162 -8.40 -13.52 28.95
CA GLY A 162 -7.26 -14.04 28.21
C GLY A 162 -6.99 -13.35 26.87
N PHE A 163 -7.43 -12.10 26.69
CA PHE A 163 -7.07 -11.32 25.51
C PHE A 163 -5.55 -11.14 25.43
N GLN A 164 -4.94 -11.73 24.42
CA GLN A 164 -3.51 -11.62 24.15
C GLN A 164 -3.30 -11.51 22.66
N ILE A 165 -2.19 -10.87 22.28
CA ILE A 165 -1.74 -10.82 20.89
C ILE A 165 -0.44 -11.58 20.73
N ARG A 166 -0.13 -11.93 19.49
CA ARG A 166 1.19 -12.44 19.10
C ARG A 166 1.66 -11.69 17.86
N ILE A 167 2.97 -11.45 17.80
CA ILE A 167 3.56 -10.59 16.78
C ILE A 167 4.74 -11.28 16.12
N GLY A 168 4.81 -11.17 14.79
CA GLY A 168 5.95 -11.61 13.99
C GLY A 168 6.51 -10.48 13.13
N VAL A 169 7.82 -10.28 13.20
CA VAL A 169 8.51 -9.25 12.42
C VAL A 169 9.56 -9.88 11.50
N ASN A 170 9.56 -9.48 10.23
CA ASN A 170 10.56 -9.91 9.28
C ASN A 170 10.95 -8.79 8.29
N THR A 171 12.26 -8.59 8.14
CA THR A 171 12.85 -7.68 7.16
C THR A 171 13.28 -8.46 5.92
N GLY A 172 12.88 -8.00 4.74
CA GLY A 172 13.23 -8.68 3.49
C GLY A 172 12.87 -7.92 2.22
N LEU A 173 13.43 -8.37 1.10
CA LEU A 173 13.17 -7.80 -0.21
C LEU A 173 11.82 -8.28 -0.75
N VAL A 174 10.89 -7.34 -0.92
CA VAL A 174 9.55 -7.60 -1.45
C VAL A 174 9.40 -6.95 -2.81
N ALA A 175 8.49 -7.49 -3.63
CA ALA A 175 8.06 -6.82 -4.85
C ALA A 175 6.79 -6.02 -4.54
N LEU A 176 6.85 -4.71 -4.77
CA LEU A 176 5.70 -3.81 -4.72
C LEU A 176 5.17 -3.59 -6.13
N GLY A 177 3.84 -3.70 -6.31
CA GLY A 177 3.15 -3.52 -7.59
C GLY A 177 2.63 -4.84 -8.21
N GLY A 178 1.32 -4.87 -8.52
CA GLY A 178 0.62 -5.98 -9.18
C GLY A 178 -0.74 -5.55 -9.76
N LEU A 179 -1.21 -6.24 -10.80
CA LEU A 179 -2.40 -5.89 -11.59
C LEU A 179 -3.75 -6.37 -11.00
N THR A 180 -3.75 -7.09 -9.87
CA THR A 180 -4.98 -7.67 -9.30
C THR A 180 -5.09 -7.32 -7.83
N GLU A 181 -6.03 -6.38 -7.58
CA GLU A 181 -6.66 -5.92 -6.34
C GLU A 181 -5.74 -5.38 -5.23
N ALA A 182 -5.88 -4.05 -5.04
CA ALA A 182 -5.27 -3.17 -4.05
C ALA A 182 -3.82 -2.74 -4.34
N GLU A 183 -3.69 -1.44 -4.64
CA GLU A 183 -2.55 -0.61 -4.25
C GLU A 183 -2.12 -1.06 -2.83
N ASP A 184 -0.81 -1.29 -2.61
CA ASP A 184 -0.21 -1.82 -1.36
C ASP A 184 -0.10 -3.35 -1.21
N THR A 185 -0.25 -4.12 -2.30
CA THR A 185 0.03 -5.56 -2.23
C THR A 185 1.54 -5.85 -2.18
N VAL A 186 2.08 -5.90 -0.96
CA VAL A 186 3.39 -6.49 -0.68
C VAL A 186 3.33 -7.99 -0.97
N MET A 187 4.01 -8.45 -2.02
CA MET A 187 4.09 -9.87 -2.38
C MET A 187 5.53 -10.40 -2.27
N GLY A 188 5.68 -11.62 -1.75
CA GLY A 188 6.94 -12.36 -1.79
C GLY A 188 7.14 -13.30 -0.61
N LEU A 189 8.19 -14.13 -0.71
CA LEU A 189 8.62 -15.04 0.35
C LEU A 189 8.77 -14.36 1.74
N PRO A 190 9.25 -13.09 1.86
CA PRO A 190 9.34 -12.42 3.15
C PRO A 190 8.00 -12.21 3.87
N VAL A 191 6.90 -12.08 3.12
CA VAL A 191 5.54 -11.92 3.68
C VAL A 191 5.09 -13.21 4.35
N ASN A 192 5.23 -14.32 3.63
CA ASN A 192 4.90 -15.63 4.17
C ASN A 192 5.80 -16.01 5.36
N LEU A 193 7.07 -15.60 5.34
CA LEU A 193 7.97 -15.81 6.48
C LEU A 193 7.53 -15.00 7.69
N ALA A 194 7.13 -13.73 7.52
CA ALA A 194 6.64 -12.89 8.61
C ALA A 194 5.40 -13.51 9.28
N ALA A 195 4.43 -13.97 8.49
CA ALA A 195 3.25 -14.68 8.99
C ALA A 195 3.62 -15.96 9.75
N ARG A 196 4.58 -16.75 9.25
CA ARG A 196 5.02 -17.97 9.97
C ARG A 196 5.75 -17.66 11.28
N ILE A 197 6.43 -16.52 11.37
CA ILE A 197 7.09 -16.08 12.60
C ILE A 197 6.04 -15.65 13.62
N GLU A 198 5.03 -14.90 13.19
CA GLU A 198 3.86 -14.52 14.02
C GLU A 198 3.19 -15.77 14.58
N SER A 199 2.86 -16.74 13.73
CA SER A 199 2.17 -17.95 14.17
C SER A 199 3.00 -18.83 15.12
N ALA A 200 4.33 -18.68 15.10
CA ALA A 200 5.24 -19.37 16.01
C ALA A 200 5.51 -18.59 17.30
N ALA A 201 5.08 -17.33 17.39
CA ALA A 201 5.27 -16.49 18.56
C ALA A 201 4.39 -16.99 19.72
N PRO A 202 4.95 -17.14 20.93
CA PRO A 202 4.15 -17.36 22.14
C PRO A 202 3.11 -16.25 22.34
N PRO A 203 1.96 -16.55 23.00
CA PRO A 203 1.00 -15.52 23.40
C PRO A 203 1.64 -14.40 24.22
N GLY A 204 1.27 -13.15 23.95
CA GLY A 204 1.82 -11.97 24.60
C GLY A 204 3.29 -11.69 24.25
N SER A 205 3.75 -12.15 23.08
CA SER A 205 5.15 -12.00 22.70
C SER A 205 5.35 -11.60 21.23
N LEU A 206 6.58 -11.15 20.96
CA LEU A 206 7.05 -10.74 19.66
C LEU A 206 8.25 -11.61 19.26
N LEU A 207 8.18 -12.23 18.10
CA LEU A 207 9.33 -12.89 17.47
C LEU A 207 9.82 -12.08 16.28
N ILE A 208 11.14 -12.03 16.13
CA ILE A 208 11.80 -11.43 14.98
C ILE A 208 12.55 -12.48 14.16
N SER A 209 12.58 -12.29 12.85
CA SER A 209 13.43 -13.10 11.99
C SER A 209 14.92 -12.82 12.24
N HIS A 210 15.78 -13.78 11.89
CA HIS A 210 17.22 -13.55 11.90
C HIS A 210 17.63 -12.37 11.00
N ASN A 211 16.90 -12.12 9.91
CA ASN A 211 17.17 -10.97 9.05
C ASN A 211 16.90 -9.66 9.79
N THR A 212 15.77 -9.54 10.46
CA THR A 212 15.46 -8.36 11.28
C THR A 212 16.49 -8.16 12.38
N TYR A 213 16.83 -9.22 13.11
CA TYR A 213 17.86 -9.18 14.17
C TYR A 213 19.20 -8.62 13.67
N ARG A 214 19.62 -8.98 12.45
CA ARG A 214 20.88 -8.48 11.87
C ARG A 214 20.90 -6.98 11.58
N HIS A 215 19.75 -6.33 11.48
CA HIS A 215 19.64 -4.89 11.23
C HIS A 215 19.57 -4.07 12.52
N VAL A 216 19.40 -4.70 13.69
CA VAL A 216 19.19 -4.02 14.99
C VAL A 216 20.22 -4.44 16.05
N ARG A 217 21.34 -5.03 15.62
CA ARG A 217 22.41 -5.53 16.49
C ARG A 217 23.64 -4.61 16.49
#